data_AF-L0HFP6-F1
#
_entry.id   AF-L0HFP6-F1
#
_cell.length_a   1.000
_cell.length_b   1.000
_cell.length_c   1.000
_cell.angle_alpha   90.00
_cell.angle_beta   90.00
_cell.angle_gamma   90.00
#
_symmetry.space_group_name_H-M   'P 1'
#
loop_
_entity.id
_entity.type
_entity.pdbx_description
1 polymer ?
#
loop_
_entity_poly.entity_id
_entity_poly.type
_entity_poly.pdbx_seq_one_letter_code
_entity_poly.pdbx_strand_id
1 'polypeptide(L)' 'MTEIVLNVPDDLPLPGLVARLERLIEEEHLKWMLFSKSVDAIALDDKDQAAFEKVREQAWNGTKKEFGL' A
#
# COMPACT_ATOMS: atom_id res chain seq x y z
N MET A 1 2.81 12.09 -12.10
CA MET A 1 3.34 11.54 -10.84
C MET A 1 2.59 12.27 -9.74
N THR A 2 1.77 11.56 -8.96
CA THR A 2 0.97 12.21 -7.90
C THR A 2 1.85 12.31 -6.66
N GLU A 3 2.13 13.54 -6.21
CA GLU A 3 2.93 13.76 -5.01
C GLU A 3 2.05 13.65 -3.76
N ILE A 4 2.54 12.97 -2.73
CA ILE A 4 1.91 12.92 -1.40
C ILE A 4 2.70 13.87 -0.52
N VAL A 5 2.08 14.99 -0.15
CA VAL A 5 2.69 15.99 0.76
C VAL A 5 2.24 15.68 2.19
N LEU A 6 3.22 15.52 3.09
CA LEU A 6 2.98 15.26 4.51
C LEU A 6 3.36 16.51 5.32
N ASN A 7 2.44 16.99 6.15
CA ASN A 7 2.73 18.02 7.15
C ASN A 7 3.33 17.34 8.38
N VAL A 8 4.59 17.66 8.69
CA VAL A 8 5.31 17.11 9.83
C VAL A 8 5.51 18.21 10.87
N PRO A 9 5.06 18.02 12.12
CA PRO A 9 5.37 18.88 13.25
C PRO A 9 6.88 19.09 13.46
N ASP A 10 7.29 20.31 13.85
CA ASP A 10 8.71 20.69 14.00
C ASP A 10 9.46 19.92 15.10
N ASP A 11 8.74 19.31 16.05
CA ASP A 11 9.30 18.56 17.18
C ASP A 11 9.65 17.10 16.84
N LEU A 12 9.28 16.62 15.65
CA LEU A 12 9.54 15.25 15.22
C LEU A 12 10.89 15.10 14.51
N PRO A 13 11.64 14.01 14.78
CA PRO A 13 12.91 13.76 14.13
C PRO A 13 12.72 13.37 12.66
N LEU A 14 12.78 14.35 11.78
CA LEU A 14 12.63 14.20 10.32
C LEU A 14 13.46 13.04 9.72
N PRO A 15 14.75 12.84 10.07
CA PRO A 15 15.52 11.74 9.48
C PRO A 15 14.94 10.35 9.77
N GLY A 16 14.45 10.13 10.99
CA GLY A 16 13.84 8.86 11.37
C GLY A 16 12.49 8.63 10.71
N LEU A 17 11.72 9.71 10.52
CA LEU A 17 10.43 9.66 9.83
C LEU A 17 10.61 9.35 8.33
N VAL A 18 11.55 10.04 7.66
CA VAL A 18 11.88 9.79 6.24
C VAL A 18 12.29 8.34 6.04
N ALA A 19 13.23 7.82 6.84
CA ALA A 19 13.69 6.44 6.72
C ALA A 19 12.59 5.38 6.99
N ARG A 20 11.53 5.76 7.72
CA ARG A 20 10.37 4.88 7.96
C ARG A 20 9.37 4.96 6.81
N LEU A 21 9.15 6.15 6.24
CA LEU A 21 8.33 6.36 5.05
C LEU A 21 8.94 5.65 3.84
N GLU A 22 10.25 5.75 3.62
CA GLU A 22 10.95 5.04 2.55
C GLU A 22 10.76 3.53 2.66
N ARG A 23 10.92 2.96 3.86
CA ARG A 23 10.65 1.54 4.10
C ARG A 23 9.21 1.14 3.82
N LEU A 24 8.24 1.97 4.20
CA LEU A 24 6.82 1.72 3.90
C LEU A 24 6.55 1.74 2.39
N ILE A 25 7.17 2.68 1.67
CA ILE A 25 7.07 2.77 0.21
C ILE A 25 7.67 1.52 -0.46
N GLU A 26 8.86 1.09 -0.02
CA GLU A 26 9.50 -0.12 -0.53
C GLU A 26 8.66 -1.37 -0.28
N GLU A 27 8.10 -1.52 0.92
CA GLU A 27 7.23 -2.65 1.28
C GLU A 27 5.97 -2.68 0.41
N GLU A 28 5.31 -1.54 0.22
CA GLU A 28 4.11 -1.45 -0.62
C GLU A 28 4.44 -1.72 -2.10
N HIS A 29 5.58 -1.22 -2.58
CA HIS A 29 6.06 -1.51 -3.93
C HIS A 29 6.32 -3.01 -4.13
N LEU A 30 6.91 -3.69 -3.15
CA LEU A 30 7.15 -5.12 -3.19
C LEU A 30 5.83 -5.91 -3.20
N LYS A 31 4.87 -5.55 -2.34
CA LYS A 31 3.52 -6.16 -2.35
C LYS A 31 2.85 -6.00 -3.70
N TRP A 32 2.97 -4.82 -4.31
CA TRP A 32 2.41 -4.57 -5.63
C TRP A 32 3.08 -5.37 -6.73
N MET A 33 4.41 -5.46 -6.71
CA MET A 33 5.13 -6.30 -7.66
C MET A 33 4.75 -7.78 -7.54
N LEU A 34 4.63 -8.29 -6.31
CA LEU A 34 4.20 -9.68 -6.05
C LEU A 34 2.78 -9.92 -6.54
N PHE A 35 1.87 -8.97 -6.32
CA PHE A 35 0.51 -9.04 -6.81
C PHE A 35 0.47 -9.07 -8.34
N SER A 36 1.10 -8.10 -9.03
CA SER A 36 1.13 -8.05 -10.49
C SER A 36 1.72 -9.33 -11.09
N LYS A 37 2.83 -9.83 -10.54
CA LYS A 37 3.40 -11.11 -10.98
C LYS A 37 2.46 -12.29 -10.76
N SER A 38 1.69 -12.30 -9.68
CA SER A 38 0.72 -13.36 -9.40
C SER A 38 -0.46 -13.28 -10.38
N VAL A 39 -0.94 -12.08 -10.69
CA VAL A 39 -1.97 -11.84 -11.71
C VAL A 39 -1.50 -12.34 -13.08
N ASP A 40 -0.30 -11.95 -13.49
CA ASP A 40 0.31 -12.37 -14.77
C ASP A 40 0.51 -13.89 -14.83
N ALA A 41 1.01 -14.50 -13.75
CA ALA A 41 1.30 -15.94 -13.69
C ALA A 41 0.03 -16.80 -13.70
N ILE A 42 -1.10 -16.27 -13.21
CA ILE A 42 -2.39 -16.96 -13.19
C ILE A 42 -3.20 -16.63 -14.46
N ALA A 43 -2.73 -15.70 -15.31
CA ALA A 43 -3.43 -15.20 -16.50
C ALA A 43 -4.87 -14.77 -16.18
N LEU A 44 -5.05 -14.12 -15.02
CA LEU A 44 -6.34 -13.60 -14.59
C LEU A 44 -6.81 -12.53 -15.58
N ASP A 45 -8.08 -12.60 -15.98
CA ASP A 45 -8.66 -11.56 -16.81
C ASP A 45 -8.95 -10.29 -15.99
N ASP A 46 -9.27 -9.19 -16.67
CA ASP A 46 -9.53 -7.90 -16.02
C ASP A 46 -10.65 -7.98 -14.96
N LYS A 47 -11.60 -8.92 -15.08
CA LYS A 47 -12.67 -9.10 -14.09
C LYS A 47 -12.15 -9.76 -12.84
N ASP A 48 -11.29 -10.76 -12.97
CA ASP A 48 -10.66 -11.43 -11.85
C ASP A 48 -9.73 -10.48 -11.09
N GLN A 49 -8.97 -9.63 -11.80
CA GLN A 49 -8.13 -8.61 -11.19
C GLN A 49 -8.96 -7.59 -10.39
N ALA A 50 -10.07 -7.11 -10.95
CA ALA A 50 -10.99 -6.20 -10.25
C ALA A 50 -11.65 -6.85 -9.01
N ALA A 51 -11.99 -8.14 -9.09
CA ALA A 51 -12.51 -8.88 -7.95
C ALA A 51 -11.46 -9.00 -6.83
N PHE A 52 -10.20 -9.27 -7.19
CA PHE A 52 -9.09 -9.34 -6.24
C PHE A 52 -8.80 -7.99 -5.57
N GLU A 53 -8.77 -6.90 -6.33
CA GLU A 53 -8.58 -5.55 -5.76
C GLU A 53 -9.68 -5.21 -4.75
N LYS A 54 -10.93 -5.56 -5.06
CA LYS A 54 -12.06 -5.34 -4.16
C LYS A 54 -11.95 -6.13 -2.86
N VAL A 55 -11.51 -7.40 -2.92
CA VAL A 55 -11.26 -8.21 -1.73
C VAL A 55 -10.11 -7.62 -0.90
N ARG A 56 -9.04 -7.17 -1.55
CA ARG A 56 -7.90 -6.51 -0.89
C ARG A 56 -8.35 -5.24 -0.16
N GLU A 57 -9.16 -4.41 -0.80
CA GLU A 57 -9.67 -3.17 -0.21
C GLU A 57 -10.61 -3.44 0.97
N GLN A 58 -11.47 -4.46 0.87
CA GLN A 58 -12.32 -4.88 1.97
C GLN A 58 -11.52 -5.37 3.18
N ALA A 59 -10.50 -6.20 2.95
CA ALA A 59 -9.60 -6.65 4.00
C ALA A 59 -8.89 -5.46 4.66
N TRP A 60 -8.36 -4.53 3.85
CA TRP A 60 -7.71 -3.32 4.34
C TRP A 60 -8.63 -2.44 5.17
N ASN A 61 -9.88 -2.23 4.73
CA ASN A 61 -10.88 -1.48 5.48
C ASN A 61 -11.29 -2.17 6.79
N GLY A 62 -11.31 -3.51 6.82
CA GLY A 62 -11.49 -4.28 8.04
C GLY A 62 -10.36 -4.04 9.03
N THR A 63 -9.11 -4.20 8.57
CA THR A 63 -7.92 -3.97 9.38
C THR A 63 -7.82 -2.52 9.87
N LYS A 64 -8.11 -1.51 9.03
CA LYS A 64 -8.13 -0.10 9.45
C LYS A 64 -9.01 0.15 10.67
N LYS A 65 -10.22 -0.43 10.69
CA LYS A 65 -11.14 -0.33 11.83
C LYS A 65 -10.56 -0.92 13.11
N GLU A 66 -9.82 -2.02 13.02
CA GLU A 66 -9.16 -2.65 14.18
C GLU A 66 -8.08 -1.75 14.79
N PHE A 67 -7.46 -0.89 13.98
CA PHE A 67 -6.45 0.08 14.43
C PHE A 67 -7.02 1.49 14.70
N GLY A 68 -8.34 1.68 14.59
CA GLY A 68 -8.98 2.99 14.82
C GLY A 68 -8.65 4.06 13.78
N LEU A 69 -8.27 3.63 12.58
CA LEU A 69 -7.90 4.48 11.43
C LEU A 69 -9.03 4.64 10.41
#